data_AF-A0A1X7VV47-F1
#
_entry.id   AF-A0A1X7VV47-F1
#
_cell.length_a   1.000
_cell.length_b   1.000
_cell.length_c   1.000
_cell.angle_alpha   90.00
_cell.angle_beta   90.00
_cell.angle_gamma   90.00
#
_symmetry.space_group_name_H-M   'P 1'
#
loop_
_entity.id
_entity.type
_entity.pdbx_description
1 polymer ?
#
loop_
_entity_poly.entity_id
_entity_poly.type
_entity_poly.pdbx_seq_one_letter_code
_entity_poly.pdbx_strand_id
1 'polypeptide(L)'
;MSRDWKHGIFGCFGDCSICLLSFFCPCYVIGKNAEAVGERCCLYCCLSFIPFINFWCSVAIRSRIRAQKGIDGTCCSDVLCTLCFPFCALTQAAREVQETPTGLYMLRE
;
A
#
# COMPACT_ATOMS: atom_id res chain seq x y z
N MET A 1 -22.97 -2.65 -3.05
CA MET A 1 -22.46 -1.35 -2.60
C MET A 1 -20.99 -1.33 -2.92
N SER A 2 -20.60 -0.51 -3.89
CA SER A 2 -19.21 -0.16 -4.14
C SER A 2 -18.58 0.34 -2.84
N ARG A 3 -17.40 -0.17 -2.47
CA ARG A 3 -16.66 0.35 -1.31
C ARG A 3 -15.61 1.33 -1.80
N ASP A 4 -15.45 2.43 -1.09
CA ASP A 4 -14.37 3.39 -1.32
C ASP A 4 -13.22 3.15 -0.33
N TRP A 5 -12.05 3.71 -0.64
CA TRP A 5 -10.97 3.80 0.33
C TRP A 5 -11.44 4.55 1.57
N LYS A 6 -11.15 4.04 2.77
CA LYS A 6 -11.55 4.72 4.02
C LYS A 6 -10.82 6.04 4.20
N HIS A 7 -9.54 6.04 3.86
CA HIS A 7 -8.70 7.23 3.86
C HIS A 7 -8.65 7.80 2.45
N GLY A 8 -8.82 9.10 2.28
CA GLY A 8 -8.61 9.76 0.99
C GLY A 8 -7.14 9.74 0.58
N ILE A 9 -6.85 9.98 -0.71
CA ILE A 9 -5.48 9.94 -1.24
C ILE A 9 -4.62 11.02 -0.54
N PHE A 10 -5.16 12.22 -0.33
CA PHE A 10 -4.49 13.28 0.44
C PHE A 10 -4.62 13.13 1.97
N GLY A 11 -5.21 12.03 2.45
CA GLY A 11 -5.29 11.70 3.87
C GLY A 11 -3.95 11.29 4.49
N CYS A 12 -2.85 11.33 3.74
CA CYS A 12 -1.50 11.03 4.20
C CYS A 12 -1.05 11.87 5.42
N PHE A 13 -1.55 13.10 5.55
CA PHE A 13 -1.30 13.96 6.73
C PHE A 13 -2.06 13.51 8.00
N GLY A 14 -3.01 12.59 7.87
CA GLY A 14 -3.74 12.05 9.01
C GLY A 14 -2.89 11.14 9.91
N ASP A 15 -1.77 10.62 9.40
CA ASP A 15 -0.79 9.86 10.17
C ASP A 15 0.64 10.28 9.77
N CYS A 16 1.11 11.39 10.36
CA CYS A 16 2.43 11.96 10.08
C CYS A 16 3.57 10.95 10.31
N SER A 17 3.42 10.02 11.24
CA SER A 17 4.41 8.96 11.51
C SER A 17 4.58 8.03 10.29
N ILE A 18 3.48 7.54 9.72
CA ILE A 18 3.49 6.70 8.52
C ILE A 18 3.93 7.51 7.30
N CYS A 19 3.54 8.79 7.23
CA CYS A 19 3.98 9.69 6.16
C CYS A 19 5.50 9.89 6.16
N LEU A 20 6.10 10.14 7.33
CA LEU A 20 7.55 10.24 7.50
C LEU A 20 8.22 8.89 7.22
N LEU A 21 7.64 7.78 7.66
CA LEU A 21 8.21 6.45 7.43
C LEU A 21 8.19 6.06 5.95
N SER A 22 7.12 6.39 5.22
CA SER A 22 7.03 6.23 3.76
C SER A 22 8.03 7.12 3.02
N PHE A 23 8.39 8.28 3.58
CA PHE A 23 9.36 9.19 2.98
C PHE A 23 10.81 8.75 3.23
N PHE A 24 11.16 8.41 4.47
CA PHE A 24 12.53 8.04 4.86
C PHE A 24 12.86 6.57 4.60
N CYS A 25 11.87 5.68 4.70
CA CYS A 25 12.03 4.22 4.55
C CYS A 25 10.86 3.61 3.75
N PRO A 26 10.68 3.98 2.46
CA PRO A 26 9.59 3.45 1.63
C PRO A 26 9.61 1.93 1.53
N CYS A 27 10.78 1.30 1.52
CA CYS A 27 10.96 -0.14 1.48
C CYS A 27 10.30 -0.87 2.65
N TYR A 28 10.35 -0.29 3.85
CA TYR A 28 9.72 -0.86 5.04
C TYR A 28 8.20 -0.85 4.91
N VAL A 29 7.64 0.28 4.49
CA VAL A 29 6.18 0.43 4.34
C VAL A 29 5.65 -0.46 3.22
N ILE A 30 6.35 -0.55 2.09
CA ILE A 30 6.01 -1.46 0.99
C ILE A 30 6.06 -2.91 1.45
N GLY A 31 7.11 -3.30 2.18
CA GLY A 31 7.23 -4.65 2.74
C GLY A 31 6.07 -4.99 3.68
N LYS A 32 5.75 -4.09 4.62
CA LYS A 32 4.61 -4.27 5.53
C LYS A 32 3.28 -4.36 4.77
N ASN A 33 3.11 -3.60 3.70
CA ASN A 33 1.91 -3.68 2.88
C ASN A 33 1.85 -4.99 2.10
N ALA A 34 2.95 -5.43 1.50
CA ALA A 34 3.07 -6.70 0.78
C ALA A 34 2.78 -7.91 1.68
N GLU A 35 3.31 -7.89 2.90
CA GLU A 35 3.06 -8.89 3.93
C GLU A 35 1.55 -9.06 4.19
N ALA A 36 0.83 -7.94 4.30
CA ALA A 36 -0.61 -7.97 4.53
C ALA A 36 -1.41 -8.51 3.34
N VAL A 37 -0.84 -8.49 2.14
CA VAL A 37 -1.45 -9.10 0.96
C VAL A 37 -1.01 -10.57 0.78
N GLY A 38 -0.08 -11.07 1.59
CA GLY A 38 0.46 -12.43 1.50
C GLY A 38 1.60 -12.61 0.48
N GLU A 39 2.27 -11.53 0.07
CA GLU A 39 3.40 -11.55 -0.86
C GLU A 39 4.75 -11.61 -0.10
N ARG A 40 5.77 -12.32 -0.63
CA ARG A 40 7.03 -12.61 0.10
C ARG A 40 7.96 -11.38 0.16
N CYS A 41 8.15 -10.83 1.36
CA CYS A 41 8.91 -9.62 1.68
C CYS A 41 10.41 -9.56 1.26
N CYS A 42 11.12 -10.69 1.16
CA CYS A 42 12.59 -10.67 1.10
C CYS A 42 13.19 -10.14 -0.22
N LEU A 43 12.49 -10.25 -1.35
CA LEU A 43 12.96 -9.68 -2.63
C LEU A 43 12.74 -8.16 -2.69
N TYR A 44 11.68 -7.67 -2.05
CA TYR A 44 11.29 -6.27 -2.11
C TYR A 44 12.25 -5.33 -1.38
N CYS A 45 12.87 -5.75 -0.29
CA CYS A 45 13.82 -4.89 0.44
C CYS A 45 15.09 -4.60 -0.40
N CYS A 46 15.62 -5.60 -1.11
CA CYS A 46 16.79 -5.44 -1.99
C CYS A 46 16.45 -4.74 -3.31
N LEU A 47 15.24 -4.95 -3.87
CA LEU A 47 14.79 -4.35 -5.13
C LEU A 47 14.19 -2.94 -4.96
N SER A 48 13.88 -2.51 -3.73
CA SER A 48 13.31 -1.19 -3.43
C SER A 48 14.21 -0.01 -3.81
N PHE A 49 15.52 -0.24 -3.96
CA PHE A 49 16.46 0.77 -4.46
C PHE A 49 16.27 1.06 -5.96
N ILE A 50 15.51 0.25 -6.68
CA ILE A 50 15.18 0.48 -8.09
C ILE A 50 13.81 1.17 -8.15
N PRO A 51 13.76 2.48 -8.49
CA PRO A 51 12.52 3.26 -8.44
C PRO A 51 11.42 2.72 -9.35
N PHE A 52 11.77 2.12 -10.49
CA PHE A 52 10.83 1.48 -11.39
C PHE A 52 10.14 0.26 -10.79
N ILE A 53 10.90 -0.60 -10.09
CA ILE A 53 10.34 -1.82 -9.49
C ILE A 53 9.47 -1.45 -8.29
N ASN A 54 9.92 -0.46 -7.51
CA ASN A 54 9.16 0.11 -6.41
C ASN A 54 7.78 0.66 -6.88
N PHE A 55 7.76 1.38 -8.01
CA PHE A 55 6.54 1.89 -8.60
C PHE A 55 5.54 0.79 -8.96
N TRP A 56 5.98 -0.19 -9.77
CA TRP A 56 5.11 -1.29 -10.20
C TRP A 56 4.63 -2.16 -9.03
N CYS A 57 5.49 -2.37 -8.04
CA CYS A 57 5.13 -3.05 -6.80
C CYS A 57 4.02 -2.31 -6.05
N SER A 58 4.17 -0.99 -5.87
CA SER A 58 3.20 -0.16 -5.17
C SER A 58 1.82 -0.20 -5.85
N VAL A 59 1.79 -0.15 -7.19
CA VAL A 59 0.56 -0.31 -7.98
C VAL A 59 -0.05 -1.70 -7.80
N ALA A 60 0.77 -2.76 -7.84
CA ALA A 60 0.31 -4.13 -7.70
C ALA A 60 -0.28 -4.39 -6.31
N ILE A 61 0.42 -3.99 -5.23
CA ILE A 61 -0.06 -4.11 -3.85
C ILE A 61 -1.38 -3.36 -3.68
N ARG A 62 -1.47 -2.13 -4.19
CA ARG A 62 -2.69 -1.32 -4.10
C ARG A 62 -3.86 -1.97 -4.85
N SER A 63 -3.62 -2.52 -6.04
CA SER A 63 -4.62 -3.27 -6.82
C SER A 63 -5.13 -4.50 -6.06
N ARG A 64 -4.22 -5.20 -5.36
CA ARG A 64 -4.58 -6.38 -4.57
C ARG A 64 -5.35 -6.03 -3.30
N ILE A 65 -4.97 -4.96 -2.59
CA ILE A 65 -5.73 -4.46 -1.42
C ILE A 65 -7.17 -4.14 -1.83
N ARG A 66 -7.36 -3.49 -2.98
CA ARG A 66 -8.69 -3.22 -3.52
C ARG A 66 -9.47 -4.50 -3.82
N ALA A 67 -8.82 -5.49 -4.44
CA ALA A 67 -9.44 -6.78 -4.73
C ALA A 67 -9.86 -7.52 -3.44
N GLN A 68 -9.02 -7.50 -2.40
CA GLN A 68 -9.31 -8.14 -1.12
C GLN A 68 -10.43 -7.43 -0.34
N LYS A 69 -10.49 -6.09 -0.42
CA LYS A 69 -11.48 -5.28 0.30
C LYS A 69 -12.76 -4.98 -0.48
N GLY A 70 -12.82 -5.36 -1.76
CA GLY A 70 -13.92 -5.05 -2.67
C GLY A 70 -14.07 -3.56 -2.93
N ILE A 71 -12.94 -2.83 -3.05
CA ILE A 71 -12.91 -1.38 -3.29
C ILE A 71 -12.99 -1.11 -4.79
N ASP A 72 -13.84 -0.15 -5.18
CA ASP A 72 -14.10 0.19 -6.58
C ASP A 72 -13.00 1.04 -7.22
N GLY A 73 -12.79 0.84 -8.52
CA GLY A 73 -11.85 1.60 -9.37
C GLY A 73 -11.05 0.71 -10.32
N THR A 74 -9.98 1.26 -10.91
CA THR A 74 -9.27 0.62 -12.03
C THR A 74 -7.76 0.67 -11.84
N CYS A 75 -7.05 -0.24 -12.52
CA CYS A 75 -5.59 -0.23 -12.56
C CYS A 75 -5.04 1.14 -13.03
N CYS A 76 -5.70 1.79 -14.00
CA CYS A 76 -5.33 3.13 -14.44
C CYS A 76 -5.42 4.17 -13.32
N SER A 77 -6.47 4.10 -12.49
CA SER A 77 -6.59 4.97 -11.31
C SER A 77 -5.47 4.72 -10.30
N ASP A 78 -5.05 3.47 -10.13
CA ASP A 78 -3.98 3.10 -9.18
C ASP A 78 -2.61 3.54 -9.69
N VAL A 79 -2.35 3.40 -11.00
CA VAL A 79 -1.15 3.94 -11.67
C VAL A 79 -1.09 5.45 -11.54
N LEU A 80 -2.18 6.16 -11.87
CA LEU A 80 -2.24 7.62 -11.75
C LEU A 80 -2.02 8.10 -10.31
N CYS A 81 -2.65 7.45 -9.33
CA CYS A 81 -2.47 7.81 -7.92
C CYS A 81 -1.02 7.57 -7.46
N THR A 82 -0.43 6.45 -7.85
CA THR A 82 0.95 6.11 -7.48
C THR A 82 1.96 7.00 -8.23
N LEU A 83 1.64 7.48 -9.43
CA LEU A 83 2.50 8.34 -10.23
C LEU A 83 2.48 9.79 -9.72
N CYS A 84 1.29 10.35 -9.53
CA CYS A 84 1.13 11.73 -9.09
C CYS A 84 1.43 11.90 -7.60
N PHE A 85 1.10 10.89 -6.78
CA PHE A 85 1.19 10.97 -5.32
C PHE A 85 1.71 9.65 -4.71
N PRO A 86 2.95 9.23 -5.02
CA PRO A 86 3.49 7.93 -4.61
C PRO A 86 3.45 7.72 -3.09
N PHE A 87 3.89 8.71 -2.32
CA PHE A 87 3.92 8.63 -0.85
C PHE A 87 2.52 8.60 -0.25
N CYS A 88 1.61 9.39 -0.79
CA CYS A 88 0.25 9.47 -0.26
C CYS A 88 -0.57 8.24 -0.64
N ALA A 89 -0.37 7.67 -1.83
CA ALA A 89 -0.91 6.37 -2.21
C ALA A 89 -0.36 5.23 -1.32
N LEU A 90 0.93 5.26 -0.99
CA LEU A 90 1.58 4.25 -0.15
C LEU A 90 1.11 4.31 1.31
N THR A 91 1.02 5.51 1.88
CA THR A 91 0.48 5.73 3.23
C THR A 91 -1.00 5.36 3.31
N GLN A 92 -1.81 5.73 2.32
CA GLN A 92 -3.21 5.32 2.22
C GLN A 92 -3.34 3.79 2.24
N ALA A 93 -2.53 3.08 1.44
CA ALA A 93 -2.49 1.61 1.45
C ALA A 93 -2.06 1.04 2.81
N ALA A 94 -1.06 1.64 3.45
CA ALA A 94 -0.56 1.19 4.75
C ALA A 94 -1.58 1.36 5.89
N ARG A 95 -2.26 2.51 5.94
CA ARG A 95 -3.33 2.77 6.91
C ARG A 95 -4.50 1.82 6.72
N GLU A 96 -4.87 1.60 5.46
CA GLU A 96 -5.93 0.67 5.10
C GLU A 96 -5.57 -0.75 5.56
N VAL A 97 -4.32 -1.18 5.40
CA VAL A 97 -3.82 -2.46 5.88
C VAL A 97 -3.80 -2.55 7.42
N GLN A 98 -3.35 -1.51 8.13
CA GLN A 98 -3.26 -1.51 9.59
C GLN A 98 -4.62 -1.55 10.28
N GLU A 99 -5.65 -0.93 9.69
CA GLU A 99 -7.01 -1.02 10.20
C GLU A 99 -7.62 -2.42 10.05
N THR A 100 -7.03 -3.27 9.22
CA THR A 100 -7.38 -4.68 9.20
C THR A 100 -6.56 -5.36 10.29
N PRO A 101 -7.21 -5.90 11.36
CA PRO A 101 -6.50 -6.40 12.52
C PRO A 101 -5.51 -7.46 12.06
N THR A 102 -4.26 -7.17 12.34
CA THR A 102 -3.06 -7.95 12.05
C THR A 102 -3.17 -9.41 12.51
N GLY A 103 -4.06 -9.70 13.46
CA GLY A 103 -4.38 -11.06 13.90
C GLY A 103 -5.25 -11.89 12.94
N LEU A 104 -5.97 -11.29 11.99
CA LEU A 104 -6.83 -12.04 11.06
C LEU A 104 -6.04 -12.68 9.90
N TYR A 105 -4.85 -12.17 9.59
CA TYR A 105 -4.00 -12.73 8.53
C TYR A 105 -3.13 -13.89 9.03
N MET A 106 -2.67 -13.88 10.29
CA MET A 106 -1.94 -15.01 10.90
C MET A 106 -2.83 -16.22 11.22
N LEU A 107 -4.15 -16.08 11.07
CA LEU A 107 -5.11 -17.19 11.17
C LEU A 107 -5.42 -17.83 9.81
N ARG A 108 -4.72 -17.42 8.74
CA ARG A 108 -4.83 -18.01 7.40
C ARG A 108 -3.49 -18.58 6.97
N GLU A 109 -2.91 -19.40 7.83
CA GLU A 109 -1.80 -20.31 7.54
C GLU A 109 -2.08 -21.68 8.16
#